data_AF-A0A7W0QXW3-F1
#
_entry.id   AF-A0A7W0QXW3-F1
#
_cell.length_a   1.000
_cell.length_b   1.000
_cell.length_c   1.000
_cell.angle_alpha   90.00
_cell.angle_beta   90.00
_cell.angle_gamma   90.00
#
_symmetry.space_group_name_H-M   'P 1'
#
loop_
_entity.id
_entity.type
_entity.pdbx_description
1 polymer ?
#
loop_
_entity_poly.entity_id
_entity_poly.type
_entity_poly.pdbx_seq_one_letter_code
_entity_poly.pdbx_strand_id
1 'polypeptide(L)'
;MTAAQRKVEFVTVKRNVPLTGRSYGHWWVEVDDEESYGWWPARTPLGLAGIVRGTTGVLNGLGVTPEATPTRDPSHGLLADHQFHPV
;
A
#
# COMPACT_ATOMS: atom_id res chain seq x y z
N MET A 1 -18.14 -13.85 -12.62
CA MET A 1 -17.36 -13.45 -13.80
C MET A 1 -15.93 -13.91 -13.56
N THR A 2 -15.39 -14.82 -14.35
CA THR A 2 -13.96 -15.17 -14.28
C THR A 2 -13.18 -14.00 -14.86
N ALA A 3 -12.29 -13.40 -14.08
CA ALA A 3 -11.40 -12.37 -14.58
C ALA A 3 -10.49 -12.98 -15.66
N ALA A 4 -10.44 -12.36 -16.84
CA ALA A 4 -9.47 -12.74 -17.86
C ALA A 4 -8.07 -12.37 -17.37
N GLN A 5 -7.12 -13.30 -17.47
CA GLN A 5 -5.72 -13.00 -17.20
C GLN A 5 -5.20 -12.00 -18.24
N ARG A 6 -4.58 -10.91 -17.77
CA ARG A 6 -3.91 -9.93 -18.63
C ARG A 6 -2.39 -10.04 -18.49
N LYS A 7 -1.66 -9.72 -19.55
CA LYS A 7 -0.20 -9.53 -19.47
C LYS A 7 0.07 -8.24 -18.70
N VAL A 8 1.06 -8.30 -17.83
CA VAL A 8 1.61 -7.16 -17.09
C VAL A 8 3.02 -6.91 -17.64
N GLU A 9 3.32 -5.66 -17.99
CA GLU A 9 4.62 -5.24 -18.50
C GLU A 9 5.64 -5.06 -17.39
N PHE A 10 5.23 -4.54 -16.22
CA PHE A 10 6.10 -4.48 -15.04
C PHE A 10 5.32 -4.52 -13.73
N VAL A 11 6.01 -5.06 -12.72
CA VAL A 11 5.60 -5.00 -11.32
C VAL A 11 6.75 -4.39 -10.54
N THR A 12 6.47 -3.41 -9.70
CA THR A 12 7.48 -2.87 -8.78
C THR A 12 6.97 -2.98 -7.35
N VAL A 13 7.76 -3.60 -6.48
CA VAL A 13 7.52 -3.58 -5.03
C VAL A 13 8.27 -2.38 -4.46
N LYS A 14 7.55 -1.53 -3.73
CA LYS A 14 8.03 -0.26 -3.19
C LYS A 14 7.85 -0.19 -1.69
N ARG A 15 8.75 0.53 -1.02
CA ARG A 15 8.68 0.80 0.43
C ARG A 15 9.10 2.22 0.77
N ASN A 16 8.35 2.83 1.68
CA ASN A 16 8.78 4.01 2.42
C ASN A 16 9.09 3.67 3.87
N VAL A 17 10.11 4.32 4.43
CA VAL A 17 10.42 4.28 5.85
C VAL A 17 9.24 4.83 6.66
N PRO A 18 9.14 4.49 7.96
CA PRO A 18 8.00 4.89 8.78
C PRO A 18 7.80 6.41 8.78
N LEU A 19 6.60 6.83 8.35
CA LEU A 19 6.13 8.20 8.53
C LEU A 19 5.30 8.24 9.80
N THR A 20 5.81 8.91 10.83
CA THR A 20 5.20 8.98 12.17
C THR A 20 3.71 9.35 12.08
N GLY A 21 2.86 8.51 12.68
CA GLY A 21 1.41 8.72 12.73
C GLY A 21 0.64 8.26 11.48
N ARG A 22 1.31 7.98 10.35
CA ARG A 22 0.70 7.55 9.09
C ARG A 22 0.82 6.04 8.87
N SER A 23 2.02 5.47 9.04
CA SER A 23 2.27 4.03 8.84
C SER A 23 3.47 3.52 9.67
N TYR A 24 3.62 2.19 9.78
CA TYR A 24 4.80 1.52 10.38
C TYR A 24 5.98 1.38 9.41
N GLY A 25 6.05 2.25 8.40
CA GLY A 25 6.69 1.97 7.13
C GLY A 25 5.66 1.31 6.22
N HIS A 26 5.60 1.77 4.98
CA HIS A 26 4.55 1.40 4.06
C HIS A 26 5.12 0.65 2.87
N TRP A 27 4.63 -0.57 2.65
CA TRP A 27 4.94 -1.35 1.46
C TRP A 27 3.73 -1.30 0.53
N TRP A 28 3.99 -1.12 -0.77
CA TRP A 28 2.97 -1.24 -1.80
C TRP A 28 3.57 -1.82 -3.07
N VAL A 29 2.70 -2.38 -3.91
CA VAL A 29 3.05 -2.93 -5.22
C VAL A 29 2.40 -2.07 -6.28
N GLU A 30 3.15 -1.70 -7.31
CA GLU A 30 2.65 -1.02 -8.51
C GLU A 30 2.65 -1.97 -9.69
N VAL A 31 1.58 -1.93 -10.47
CA VAL A 31 1.34 -2.80 -11.64
C VAL A 31 1.02 -1.91 -12.84
N ASP A 32 1.88 -1.95 -13.85
CA ASP A 32 1.74 -1.22 -15.13
C ASP A 32 1.42 0.27 -15.03
N ASP A 33 1.88 0.98 -13.99
CA ASP A 33 1.53 2.39 -13.68
C ASP A 33 0.02 2.69 -13.56
N GLU A 34 -0.84 1.67 -13.69
CA GLU A 34 -2.30 1.83 -13.68
C GLU A 34 -2.88 1.55 -12.29
N GLU A 35 -2.34 0.52 -11.64
CA GLU A 35 -2.85 -0.01 -10.38
C GLU A 35 -1.75 -0.03 -9.33
N SER A 36 -2.17 0.05 -8.07
CA SER A 36 -1.30 -0.25 -6.95
C SER A 36 -2.04 -0.74 -5.73
N TYR A 37 -1.35 -1.56 -4.96
CA TYR A 37 -1.91 -2.29 -3.85
C TYR A 37 -0.96 -2.25 -2.65
N GLY A 38 -1.41 -1.64 -1.56
CA GLY A 38 -0.70 -1.60 -0.29
C GLY A 38 -1.62 -1.94 0.87
N TRP A 39 -1.04 -2.55 1.91
CA TRP A 39 -1.79 -2.90 3.12
C TRP A 39 -1.63 -1.81 4.17
N TRP A 40 -2.74 -1.17 4.53
CA TRP A 40 -2.77 -0.07 5.49
C TRP A 40 -3.32 -0.52 6.83
N PRO A 41 -2.88 0.07 7.94
CA PRO A 41 -3.58 -0.02 9.22
C PRO A 41 -5.05 0.40 9.08
N ALA A 42 -5.98 -0.36 9.66
CA ALA A 42 -7.41 -0.08 9.57
C ALA A 42 -7.83 1.17 10.39
N ARG A 43 -6.90 1.79 11.11
CA ARG A 43 -7.09 3.02 11.88
C ARG A 43 -5.81 3.85 11.82
N THR A 44 -5.96 5.14 11.56
CA THR A 44 -4.91 6.16 11.67
C THR A 44 -5.45 7.35 12.47
N PRO A 45 -4.68 7.97 13.38
CA PRO A 45 -3.27 7.68 13.68
C PRO A 45 -3.07 6.37 14.46
N LEU A 46 -1.86 5.85 14.41
CA LEU A 46 -1.49 4.60 15.07
C LEU A 46 -1.41 4.77 16.58
N GLY A 47 -2.19 3.97 17.31
CA GLY A 47 -2.16 3.94 18.77
C GLY A 47 -1.07 3.01 19.31
N LEU A 48 -0.48 3.34 20.47
CA LEU A 48 0.63 2.60 21.09
C LEU A 48 0.39 1.09 21.21
N ALA A 49 -0.83 0.68 21.58
CA ALA A 49 -1.20 -0.73 21.69
C ALA A 49 -1.16 -1.46 20.34
N GLY A 50 -1.55 -0.79 19.25
CA GLY A 50 -1.49 -1.33 17.90
C GLY A 50 -0.04 -1.45 17.39
N ILE A 51 0.87 -0.60 17.88
CA ILE A 51 2.30 -0.68 17.55
C ILE A 51 2.91 -1.96 18.12
N VAL A 52 2.56 -2.29 19.37
CA VAL A 52 3.15 -3.43 20.09
C VAL A 52 2.46 -4.75 19.73
N ARG A 53 1.14 -4.75 19.54
CA ARG A 53 0.35 -5.98 19.34
C ARG A 53 -0.02 -6.25 17.89
N GLY A 54 0.28 -5.33 16.98
CA GLY A 54 -0.27 -5.32 15.64
C GLY A 54 -1.71 -4.76 15.59
N THR A 55 -2.19 -4.53 14.37
CA THR A 55 -3.54 -4.04 14.09
C THR A 55 -4.10 -4.77 12.89
N THR A 56 -5.43 -4.79 12.77
CA THR A 56 -6.08 -5.12 11.50
C THR A 56 -5.69 -4.09 10.44
N GLY A 57 -5.81 -4.50 9.18
CA GLY A 57 -5.56 -3.60 8.06
C GLY A 57 -6.68 -3.62 7.02
N VAL A 58 -6.54 -2.71 6.07
CA VAL A 58 -7.42 -2.51 4.93
C VAL A 58 -6.56 -2.33 3.67
N LEU A 59 -7.07 -2.82 2.54
CA LEU A 59 -6.43 -2.60 1.25
C LEU A 59 -6.50 -1.12 0.87
N ASN A 60 -5.38 -0.55 0.44
CA ASN A 60 -5.24 0.81 -0.08
C ASN A 60 -5.77 1.91 0.85
N GLY A 61 -5.87 1.64 2.16
CA GLY A 61 -6.38 2.63 3.11
C GLY A 61 -7.87 2.90 2.97
N LEU A 62 -8.66 2.02 2.32
CA LEU A 62 -10.08 2.22 2.09
C LEU A 62 -10.84 2.53 3.39
N GLY A 63 -11.48 3.70 3.44
CA GLY A 63 -12.21 4.19 4.61
C GLY A 63 -11.33 4.75 5.73
N VAL A 64 -10.01 4.84 5.51
CA VAL A 64 -9.02 5.33 6.50
C VAL A 64 -8.29 6.58 5.99
N THR A 65 -7.85 6.58 4.73
CA THR A 65 -7.15 7.71 4.12
C THR A 65 -8.00 8.36 3.04
N PRO A 66 -7.99 9.70 2.90
CA PRO A 66 -8.82 10.39 1.91
C PRO A 66 -8.43 10.11 0.46
N GLU A 67 -7.19 9.72 0.18
CA GLU A 67 -6.69 9.38 -1.16
C GLU A 67 -6.94 7.91 -1.53
N ALA A 68 -7.59 7.12 -0.67
CA ALA A 68 -7.79 5.70 -0.88
C ALA A 68 -8.73 5.42 -2.06
N THR A 69 -8.35 4.46 -2.90
CA THR A 69 -9.23 3.92 -3.94
C THR A 69 -9.16 2.39 -3.97
N PRO A 70 -10.15 1.71 -4.60
CA PRO A 70 -10.12 0.25 -4.70
C PRO A 70 -8.90 -0.34 -5.42
N THR A 71 -8.28 0.41 -6.34
CA THR A 71 -7.20 -0.08 -7.23
C THR A 71 -5.93 0.75 -7.17
N ARG A 72 -5.88 1.80 -6.36
CA ARG A 72 -4.66 2.60 -6.14
C ARG A 72 -4.45 2.90 -4.68
N ASP A 73 -3.26 2.57 -4.22
CA ASP A 73 -2.71 2.97 -2.94
C ASP A 73 -2.56 4.50 -2.89
N PRO A 74 -2.74 5.14 -1.73
CA PRO A 74 -2.42 6.56 -1.52
C PRO A 74 -0.98 6.96 -1.90
N SER A 75 -0.07 5.99 -2.02
CA SER A 75 1.33 6.18 -2.42
C SER A 75 1.61 5.85 -3.90
N HIS A 76 0.57 5.57 -4.69
CA HIS A 76 0.71 5.28 -6.11
C HIS A 76 1.50 6.36 -6.86
N GLY A 77 2.50 5.94 -7.62
CA GLY A 77 3.35 6.83 -8.42
C GLY A 77 4.36 7.63 -7.59
N LEU A 78 4.36 7.49 -6.26
CA LEU A 78 5.36 8.14 -5.42
C LEU A 78 6.72 7.45 -5.57
N LEU A 79 7.77 8.24 -5.37
CA LEU A 79 9.12 7.72 -5.16
C LEU A 79 9.15 6.91 -3.87
N ALA A 80 9.93 5.84 -3.89
CA ALA A 80 10.11 4.96 -2.75
C ALA A 80 11.54 5.04 -2.21
N ASP A 81 11.70 4.97 -0.89
CA ASP A 81 13.02 4.84 -0.27
C ASP A 81 13.72 3.53 -0.69
N HIS A 82 12.91 2.48 -0.93
CA HIS A 82 13.37 1.22 -1.49
C HIS A 82 12.41 0.74 -2.57
N GLN A 83 12.96 0.23 -3.66
CA GLN A 83 12.17 -0.39 -4.73
C GLN A 83 12.92 -1.55 -5.39
N PHE A 84 12.18 -2.57 -5.81
CA PHE A 84 12.73 -3.67 -6.60
C PHE A 84 11.66 -4.27 -7.52
N HIS A 85 12.11 -4.91 -8.61
CA HIS A 85 11.25 -5.74 -9.43
C HIS A 85 11.20 -7.15 -8.80
N PRO A 86 10.01 -7.68 -8.46
CA PRO A 86 9.89 -9.07 -8.04
C PRO A 86 10.10 -9.92 -9.29
N VAL A 87 11.24 -10.61 -9.35
CA VAL A 87 11.60 -11.55 -10.42
C VAL A 87 10.78 -12.83 -10.34
#